data_AF-A0A146GDE8-F1
#
_entry.id   AF-A0A146GDE8-F1
#
_cell.length_a   1.000
_cell.length_b   1.000
_cell.length_c   1.000
_cell.angle_alpha   90.00
_cell.angle_beta   90.00
_cell.angle_gamma   90.00
#
_symmetry.space_group_name_H-M   'P 1'
#
loop_
_entity.id
_entity.type
_entity.pdbx_description
1 polymer ?
#
loop_
_entity_poly.entity_id
_entity_poly.type
_entity_poly.pdbx_seq_one_letter_code
_entity_poly.pdbx_strand_id
1 'polypeptide(L)'
;MPLCAAIANPIAIDSEQRLTTMLAEDVVITVDRDASSVSGRYVFQQQKDVWPEVRDSHVLICVPVLLPKGGAAAYEHRYGTPTVTIGDRAFPTKAGENFYPDILPAQVRLPKGWHFAVYEAKIPLSAVARKFDASIHYVQPNFPGHIAGYVPIHPPEPAGKSKIVFVPANGHALRPAGFLATFRRPVERIEFTPQNQKLVTARFVSR
;
A
#
# COMPACT_ATOMS: atom_id res chain seq x y z
N MET A 1 13.67 -0.07 22.95
CA MET A 1 12.36 -0.27 22.30
C MET A 1 12.29 0.68 21.13
N PRO A 2 11.99 0.28 19.88
CA PRO A 2 11.42 1.20 18.93
C PRO A 2 9.90 1.04 18.94
N LEU A 3 9.26 2.09 19.44
CA LEU A 3 7.83 2.33 19.44
C LEU A 3 7.44 2.73 18.00
N CYS A 4 7.04 1.77 17.17
CA CYS A 4 6.31 2.05 15.94
C CYS A 4 5.08 1.16 15.97
N ALA A 5 4.01 1.61 16.63
CA ALA A 5 2.77 0.86 16.56
C ALA A 5 2.31 0.76 15.11
N ALA A 6 1.90 -0.46 14.77
CA ALA A 6 1.34 -0.86 13.49
C ALA A 6 2.19 -0.46 12.29
N ILE A 7 3.14 -1.34 11.97
CA ILE A 7 3.76 -1.50 10.64
C ILE A 7 2.60 -1.56 9.62
N ALA A 8 2.22 -0.44 9.00
CA ALA A 8 1.01 -0.28 8.16
C ALA A 8 1.31 -0.23 6.63
N ASN A 9 0.32 -0.29 5.73
CA ASN A 9 0.52 0.04 4.31
C ASN A 9 -0.69 0.85 3.89
N PRO A 10 -0.54 2.13 3.53
CA PRO A 10 0.67 2.92 3.69
C PRO A 10 0.99 3.08 5.19
N ILE A 11 2.19 3.55 5.49
CA ILE A 11 2.63 3.74 6.88
C ILE A 11 2.48 5.21 7.19
N ALA A 12 1.74 5.52 8.24
CA ALA A 12 1.68 6.88 8.76
C ALA A 12 2.68 7.01 9.92
N ILE A 13 3.68 7.85 9.74
CA ILE A 13 4.73 8.15 10.72
C ILE A 13 4.60 9.62 11.07
N ASP A 14 4.44 9.92 12.35
CA ASP A 14 4.63 11.28 12.82
C ASP A 14 6.14 11.51 13.03
N SER A 15 6.69 12.64 12.55
CA SER A 15 8.13 12.93 12.68
C SER A 15 8.60 13.02 14.12
N GLU A 16 7.71 13.30 15.06
CA GLU A 16 7.94 13.31 16.51
C GLU A 16 7.72 11.91 17.14
N GLN A 17 7.58 10.86 16.33
CA GLN A 17 7.31 9.47 16.74
C GLN A 17 6.00 9.30 17.53
N ARG A 18 5.04 10.20 17.32
CA ARG A 18 3.69 10.07 17.90
C ARG A 18 3.01 8.86 17.30
N LEU A 19 2.33 8.11 18.16
CA LEU A 19 1.73 6.86 17.75
C LEU A 19 0.56 7.10 16.80
N THR A 20 0.69 6.63 15.56
CA THR A 20 -0.41 6.60 14.58
C THR A 20 -0.83 5.17 14.35
N THR A 21 -2.11 4.86 14.55
CA THR A 21 -2.66 3.51 14.37
C THR A 21 -3.56 3.48 13.15
N MET A 22 -3.34 2.52 12.26
CA MET A 22 -4.28 2.24 11.17
C MET A 22 -5.52 1.55 11.73
N LEU A 23 -6.70 2.01 11.34
CA LEU A 23 -8.00 1.50 11.78
C LEU A 23 -8.71 0.68 10.70
N ALA A 24 -8.45 0.97 9.42
CA ALA A 24 -9.07 0.28 8.29
C ALA A 24 -8.20 0.39 7.03
N GLU A 25 -8.28 -0.64 6.20
CA GLU A 25 -7.67 -0.74 4.87
C GLU A 25 -8.71 -1.30 3.88
N ASP A 26 -9.11 -0.50 2.90
CA ASP A 26 -9.99 -0.91 1.81
C ASP A 26 -9.29 -0.66 0.46
N VAL A 27 -8.92 -1.74 -0.24
CA VAL A 27 -8.09 -1.65 -1.44
C VAL A 27 -8.73 -2.39 -2.61
N VAL A 28 -8.79 -1.70 -3.74
CA VAL A 28 -9.18 -2.27 -5.03
C VAL A 28 -7.99 -2.22 -5.97
N ILE A 29 -7.66 -3.38 -6.53
CA ILE A 29 -6.57 -3.59 -7.47
C ILE A 29 -7.19 -3.99 -8.80
N THR A 30 -7.16 -3.06 -9.75
CA THR A 30 -7.56 -3.34 -11.14
C THR A 30 -6.38 -3.91 -11.88
N VAL A 31 -6.46 -5.18 -12.21
CA VAL A 31 -5.38 -5.99 -12.76
C VAL A 31 -5.44 -5.97 -14.29
N ASP A 32 -4.46 -5.32 -14.91
CA ASP A 32 -4.18 -5.48 -16.33
C ASP A 32 -3.05 -6.51 -16.54
N ARG A 33 -2.68 -6.77 -17.78
CA ARG A 33 -1.67 -7.76 -18.16
C ARG A 33 -0.29 -7.47 -17.55
N ASP A 34 0.18 -6.24 -17.66
CA ASP A 34 1.58 -5.89 -17.31
C ASP A 34 1.72 -5.01 -16.07
N ALA A 35 0.67 -4.27 -15.71
CA ALA A 35 0.63 -3.46 -14.52
C ALA A 35 -0.80 -3.40 -13.98
N SER A 36 -0.94 -3.16 -12.69
CA SER A 36 -2.23 -3.05 -12.02
C SER A 36 -2.42 -1.66 -11.46
N SER A 37 -3.61 -1.09 -11.58
CA SER A 37 -3.96 0.14 -10.87
C SER A 37 -4.40 -0.21 -9.44
N VAL A 38 -3.73 0.38 -8.45
CA VAL A 38 -4.05 0.21 -7.02
C VAL A 38 -4.73 1.47 -6.53
N SER A 39 -5.91 1.30 -5.93
CA SER A 39 -6.68 2.38 -5.30
C SER A 39 -7.06 1.93 -3.89
N GLY A 40 -6.51 2.59 -2.88
CA GLY A 40 -6.73 2.24 -1.48
C GLY A 40 -7.30 3.41 -0.68
N ARG A 41 -8.18 3.09 0.28
CA ARG A 41 -8.63 3.99 1.34
C ARG A 41 -8.14 3.45 2.67
N TYR A 42 -7.54 4.34 3.45
CA TYR A 42 -6.91 4.00 4.71
C TYR A 42 -7.39 4.97 5.78
N VAL A 43 -7.74 4.44 6.95
CA VAL A 43 -8.20 5.25 8.08
C VAL A 43 -7.12 5.22 9.15
N PHE A 44 -6.67 6.38 9.59
CA PHE A 44 -5.66 6.51 10.63
C PHE A 44 -6.21 7.22 11.86
N GLN A 45 -5.69 6.83 13.03
CA GLN A 45 -5.95 7.47 14.30
C GLN A 45 -4.61 7.85 14.94
N GLN A 46 -4.39 9.15 15.07
CA GLN A 46 -3.31 9.67 15.91
C GLN A 46 -3.73 9.47 17.38
N GLN A 47 -2.83 8.94 18.21
CA GLN A 47 -3.10 8.82 19.64
C GLN A 47 -3.35 10.19 20.29
N LYS A 48 -4.00 10.19 21.46
CA LYS A 48 -4.33 11.44 22.17
C LYS A 48 -3.02 12.06 22.64
N ASP A 49 -2.69 13.24 22.12
CA ASP A 49 -1.52 13.98 22.55
C ASP A 49 -1.77 14.78 23.83
N VAL A 50 -0.76 14.78 24.70
CA VAL A 50 -0.52 15.76 25.78
C VAL A 50 0.56 16.76 25.33
N TRP A 51 0.96 16.71 24.06
CA TRP A 51 2.12 17.40 23.50
C TRP A 51 1.73 18.72 22.83
N PRO A 52 2.59 19.75 22.86
CA PRO A 52 2.31 21.02 22.20
C PRO A 52 2.27 20.86 20.68
N GLU A 53 1.30 21.51 20.04
CA GLU A 53 1.23 21.62 18.58
C GLU A 53 2.39 22.49 18.08
N VAL A 54 3.39 21.87 17.47
CA VAL A 54 4.53 22.58 16.86
C VAL A 54 4.18 22.92 15.42
N ARG A 55 4.37 24.19 15.03
CA ARG A 55 3.90 24.79 13.78
C ARG A 55 4.43 24.13 12.49
N ASP A 56 5.59 23.48 12.55
CA ASP A 56 6.27 22.87 11.40
C ASP A 56 6.17 21.33 11.33
N SER A 57 5.28 20.72 12.13
CA SER A 57 5.13 19.26 12.16
C SER A 57 4.26 18.71 11.02
N HIS A 58 4.51 17.44 10.66
CA HIS A 58 3.81 16.73 9.60
C HIS A 58 3.64 15.24 9.94
N VAL A 59 2.61 14.64 9.36
CA VAL A 59 2.51 13.18 9.22
C VAL A 59 3.15 12.80 7.88
N LEU A 60 4.12 11.91 7.94
CA LEU A 60 4.71 11.25 6.79
C LEU A 60 3.84 10.02 6.42
N ILE A 61 3.35 9.97 5.19
CA ILE A 61 2.70 8.78 4.63
C ILE A 61 3.70 8.09 3.70
N CYS A 62 4.12 6.88 4.06
CA CYS A 62 5.03 6.03 3.29
C CYS A 62 4.23 5.01 2.47
N VAL A 63 4.35 5.07 1.16
CA VAL A 63 3.68 4.21 0.18
C VAL A 63 4.70 3.22 -0.41
N PRO A 64 4.74 1.97 0.06
CA PRO A 64 5.59 0.94 -0.52
C PRO A 64 5.08 0.49 -1.90
N VAL A 65 5.95 0.52 -2.89
CA VAL A 65 5.70 0.04 -4.25
C VAL A 65 6.69 -1.09 -4.56
N LEU A 66 6.20 -2.20 -5.11
CA LEU A 66 7.05 -3.33 -5.50
C LEU A 66 7.66 -3.05 -6.87
N LEU A 67 9.00 -2.97 -6.96
CA LEU A 67 9.70 -2.65 -8.20
C LEU A 67 10.68 -3.75 -8.63
N PRO A 68 10.81 -4.00 -9.95
CA PRO A 68 11.89 -4.83 -10.48
C PRO A 68 13.24 -4.09 -10.41
N LYS A 69 14.34 -4.79 -10.73
CA LYS A 69 15.65 -4.16 -10.95
C LYS A 69 15.53 -3.01 -11.95
N GLY A 70 16.08 -1.84 -11.61
CA GLY A 70 15.93 -0.59 -12.37
C GLY A 70 15.50 0.61 -11.52
N GLY A 71 14.85 0.33 -10.38
CA GLY A 71 14.62 1.30 -9.31
C GLY A 71 13.49 2.32 -9.56
N ALA A 72 13.39 3.30 -8.66
CA ALA A 72 12.31 4.29 -8.63
C ALA A 72 12.28 5.19 -9.89
N ALA A 73 13.42 5.64 -10.39
CA ALA A 73 13.48 6.56 -11.54
C ALA A 73 12.81 5.99 -12.80
N ALA A 74 13.06 4.72 -13.13
CA ALA A 74 12.45 4.06 -14.29
C ALA A 74 10.93 3.87 -14.11
N TYR A 75 10.50 3.65 -12.87
CA TYR A 75 9.08 3.57 -12.52
C TYR A 75 8.40 4.93 -12.69
N GLU A 76 8.95 5.99 -12.11
CA GLU A 76 8.37 7.34 -12.13
C GLU A 76 8.21 7.84 -13.57
N HIS A 77 9.21 7.61 -14.43
CA HIS A 77 9.12 7.96 -15.85
C HIS A 77 7.96 7.24 -16.57
N ARG A 78 7.67 5.99 -16.21
CA ARG A 78 6.67 5.17 -16.92
C ARG A 78 5.26 5.34 -16.36
N TYR A 79 5.12 5.51 -15.05
CA TYR A 79 3.84 5.42 -14.35
C TYR A 79 3.51 6.65 -13.50
N GLY A 80 4.44 7.60 -13.38
CA GLY A 80 4.34 8.71 -12.44
C GLY A 80 4.61 8.28 -10.99
N THR A 81 4.42 9.20 -10.07
CA THR A 81 4.55 8.97 -8.63
C THR A 81 3.21 8.57 -8.00
N PRO A 82 3.19 7.73 -6.95
CA PRO A 82 1.99 7.53 -6.13
C PRO A 82 1.39 8.88 -5.69
N THR A 83 0.06 8.93 -5.59
CA THR A 83 -0.66 10.10 -5.10
C THR A 83 -1.32 9.78 -3.78
N VAL A 84 -1.13 10.64 -2.78
CA VAL A 84 -1.81 10.56 -1.48
C VAL A 84 -2.78 11.73 -1.38
N THR A 85 -4.04 11.46 -1.04
CA THR A 85 -5.09 12.48 -0.93
C THR A 85 -5.71 12.43 0.46
N ILE A 86 -5.80 13.58 1.14
CA ILE A 86 -6.52 13.76 2.40
C ILE A 86 -7.61 14.81 2.20
N GLY A 87 -8.87 14.43 2.43
CA GLY A 87 -10.01 15.28 2.03
C GLY A 87 -9.95 15.56 0.53
N ASP A 88 -9.95 16.84 0.15
CA ASP A 88 -9.89 17.27 -1.26
C ASP A 88 -8.48 17.66 -1.71
N ARG A 89 -7.45 17.42 -0.88
CA ARG A 89 -6.08 17.88 -1.13
C ARG A 89 -5.19 16.70 -1.50
N ALA A 90 -4.61 16.76 -2.69
CA ALA A 90 -3.57 15.83 -3.13
C ALA A 90 -2.19 16.31 -2.66
N PHE A 91 -1.39 15.38 -2.15
CA PHE A 91 -0.02 15.57 -1.72
C PHE A 91 0.89 14.73 -2.63
N PRO A 92 1.84 15.36 -3.35
CA PRO A 92 2.77 14.62 -4.20
C PRO A 92 3.67 13.75 -3.33
N THR A 93 3.99 12.55 -3.82
CA THR A 93 5.00 11.71 -3.19
C THR A 93 6.35 11.86 -3.88
N LYS A 94 7.41 11.51 -3.16
CA LYS A 94 8.78 11.41 -3.70
C LYS A 94 9.39 10.10 -3.27
N ALA A 95 10.25 9.50 -4.09
CA ALA A 95 11.04 8.36 -3.65
C ALA A 95 11.86 8.74 -2.40
N GLY A 96 11.70 7.99 -1.31
CA GLY A 96 12.47 8.16 -0.10
C GLY A 96 13.91 7.69 -0.29
N GLU A 97 14.84 8.31 0.42
CA GLU A 97 16.26 7.92 0.45
C GLU A 97 16.46 6.70 1.36
N ASN A 98 15.81 5.58 1.06
CA ASN A 98 16.00 4.24 1.65
C ASN A 98 16.58 4.19 3.09
N PHE A 99 15.82 4.47 4.16
CA PHE A 99 16.30 4.15 5.52
C PHE A 99 15.19 3.92 6.55
N TYR A 100 14.30 2.96 6.27
CA TYR A 100 13.48 2.39 7.33
C TYR A 100 13.34 0.86 7.20
N PRO A 101 14.43 0.09 7.41
CA PRO A 101 14.40 -1.37 7.33
C PRO A 101 13.40 -2.00 8.32
N ASP A 102 13.15 -1.33 9.45
CA ASP A 102 12.21 -1.77 10.49
C ASP A 102 10.74 -1.49 10.16
N ILE A 103 10.49 -0.70 9.11
CA ILE A 103 9.17 -0.19 8.72
C ILE A 103 8.64 -0.93 7.50
N LEU A 104 9.52 -1.43 6.64
CA LEU A 104 9.14 -2.29 5.52
C LEU A 104 8.72 -3.69 6.02
N PRO A 105 7.82 -4.38 5.32
CA PRO A 105 7.47 -5.77 5.63
C PRO A 105 8.66 -6.69 5.34
N ALA A 106 9.60 -6.76 6.29
CA ALA A 106 10.89 -7.46 6.19
C ALA A 106 10.74 -8.98 6.02
N GLN A 107 9.54 -9.52 6.24
CA GLN A 107 9.27 -10.96 6.21
C GLN A 107 8.69 -11.45 4.88
N VAL A 108 8.42 -10.56 3.91
CA VAL A 108 7.83 -10.97 2.63
C VAL A 108 8.88 -11.50 1.66
N ARG A 109 8.73 -12.77 1.24
CA ARG A 109 9.52 -13.34 0.14
C ARG A 109 9.01 -12.83 -1.21
N LEU A 110 9.81 -11.98 -1.86
CA LEU A 110 9.54 -11.47 -3.20
C LEU A 110 10.21 -12.30 -4.30
N PRO A 111 9.72 -12.24 -5.56
CA PRO A 111 10.43 -12.85 -6.69
C PRO A 111 11.85 -12.29 -6.84
N LYS A 112 12.77 -13.12 -7.36
CA LYS A 112 14.18 -12.72 -7.54
C LYS A 112 14.28 -11.42 -8.35
N GLY A 113 15.00 -10.44 -7.82
CA GLY A 113 15.20 -9.13 -8.47
C GLY A 113 14.11 -8.11 -8.21
N TRP A 114 13.12 -8.42 -7.36
CA TRP A 114 12.12 -7.47 -6.89
C TRP A 114 12.44 -6.97 -5.49
N HIS A 115 12.06 -5.72 -5.21
CA HIS A 115 12.26 -5.06 -3.92
C HIS A 115 11.13 -4.06 -3.66
N PHE A 116 11.03 -3.58 -2.43
CA PHE A 116 10.19 -2.43 -2.11
C PHE A 116 10.96 -1.14 -2.35
N ALA A 117 10.31 -0.17 -3.00
CA ALA A 117 10.70 1.23 -2.96
C ALA A 117 9.64 1.98 -2.15
N VAL A 118 10.06 2.93 -1.32
CA VAL A 118 9.14 3.73 -0.50
C VAL A 118 8.97 5.09 -1.13
N TYR A 119 7.72 5.51 -1.30
CA TYR A 119 7.36 6.85 -1.69
C TYR A 119 6.77 7.60 -0.51
N GLU A 120 7.22 8.82 -0.28
CA GLU A 120 6.90 9.59 0.91
C GLU A 120 6.06 10.82 0.55
N ALA A 121 4.94 11.01 1.24
CA ALA A 121 4.19 12.26 1.25
C ALA A 121 4.27 12.90 2.64
N LYS A 122 4.71 14.16 2.69
CA LYS A 122 4.69 14.97 3.92
C LYS A 122 3.38 15.74 3.98
N ILE A 123 2.55 15.42 4.97
CA ILE A 123 1.23 16.00 5.14
C ILE A 123 1.25 16.90 6.37
N PRO A 124 1.07 18.22 6.23
CA PRO A 124 1.12 19.12 7.38
C PRO A 124 0.01 18.77 8.36
N LEU A 125 0.29 18.86 9.67
CA LEU A 125 -0.72 18.54 10.70
C LEU A 125 -2.00 19.37 10.56
N SER A 126 -1.92 20.59 10.02
CA SER A 126 -3.07 21.44 9.70
C SER A 126 -4.03 20.85 8.66
N ALA A 127 -3.60 19.85 7.88
CA ALA A 127 -4.42 19.17 6.88
C ALA A 127 -5.00 17.83 7.37
N VAL A 128 -4.59 17.35 8.56
CA VAL A 128 -5.04 16.07 9.11
C VAL A 128 -5.74 16.26 10.44
N ALA A 129 -7.00 15.83 10.51
CA ALA A 129 -7.66 15.69 11.79
C ALA A 129 -7.03 14.54 12.60
N ARG A 130 -7.32 14.49 13.90
CA ARG A 130 -6.82 13.43 14.79
C ARG A 130 -7.17 12.02 14.30
N LYS A 131 -8.35 11.88 13.70
CA LYS A 131 -8.74 10.73 12.88
C LYS A 131 -8.90 11.21 11.46
N PHE A 132 -8.24 10.58 10.50
CA PHE A 132 -8.27 11.03 9.11
C PHE A 132 -8.31 9.85 8.13
N ASP A 133 -8.91 10.12 6.98
CA ASP A 133 -8.93 9.22 5.82
C ASP A 133 -7.85 9.63 4.83
N ALA A 134 -7.09 8.67 4.33
CA ALA A 134 -6.15 8.83 3.24
C ALA A 134 -6.55 7.95 2.05
N SER A 135 -6.68 8.56 0.88
CA SER A 135 -6.86 7.86 -0.39
C SER A 135 -5.54 7.81 -1.13
N ILE A 136 -5.13 6.63 -1.57
CA ILE A 136 -3.87 6.42 -2.29
C ILE A 136 -4.13 5.76 -3.62
N HIS A 137 -3.50 6.31 -4.66
CA HIS A 137 -3.58 5.80 -6.01
C HIS A 137 -2.17 5.66 -6.59
N TYR A 138 -1.87 4.50 -7.16
CA TYR A 138 -0.62 4.24 -7.87
C TYR A 138 -0.76 3.09 -8.85
N VAL A 139 0.24 2.92 -9.71
CA VAL A 139 0.33 1.76 -10.60
C VAL A 139 1.35 0.79 -10.01
N GLN A 140 1.00 -0.48 -9.92
CA GLN A 140 1.86 -1.55 -9.44
C GLN A 140 2.30 -2.41 -10.63
N PRO A 141 3.58 -2.40 -11.03
CA PRO A 141 4.09 -3.37 -12.01
C PRO A 141 3.78 -4.80 -11.58
N ASN A 142 3.32 -5.64 -12.53
CA ASN A 142 3.04 -7.04 -12.24
C ASN A 142 4.33 -7.86 -12.20
N PHE A 143 4.37 -8.87 -11.32
CA PHE A 143 5.42 -9.88 -11.33
C PHE A 143 5.39 -10.71 -12.63
N PRO A 144 6.50 -11.41 -12.96
CA PRO A 144 6.56 -12.32 -14.10
C PRO A 144 5.38 -13.29 -14.15
N GLY A 145 4.87 -13.53 -15.36
CA GLY A 145 3.67 -14.35 -15.57
C GLY A 145 2.35 -13.61 -15.34
N HIS A 146 2.35 -12.27 -15.47
CA HIS A 146 1.18 -11.40 -15.35
C HIS A 146 0.51 -11.52 -13.96
N ILE A 147 1.32 -11.53 -12.91
CA ILE A 147 0.84 -11.71 -11.53
C ILE A 147 0.85 -10.36 -10.82
N ALA A 148 -0.34 -9.86 -10.51
CA ALA A 148 -0.51 -8.72 -9.62
C ALA A 148 -0.17 -9.14 -8.18
N GLY A 149 0.62 -8.32 -7.49
CA GLY A 149 1.00 -8.54 -6.10
C GLY A 149 0.62 -7.34 -5.23
N TYR A 150 0.15 -7.62 -4.02
CA TYR A 150 -0.10 -6.59 -3.00
C TYR A 150 0.23 -7.15 -1.63
N VAL A 151 0.77 -6.30 -0.75
CA VAL A 151 1.06 -6.67 0.63
C VAL A 151 0.09 -5.88 1.52
N PRO A 152 -0.97 -6.54 2.01
CA PRO A 152 -1.96 -5.92 2.85
C PRO A 152 -1.49 -5.87 4.28
N ILE A 153 -2.14 -5.00 5.04
CA ILE A 153 -1.84 -4.81 6.45
C ILE A 153 -3.08 -5.06 7.25
N HIS A 154 -2.94 -5.96 8.21
CA HIS A 154 -4.00 -6.21 9.17
C HIS A 154 -3.87 -5.17 10.28
N PRO A 155 -4.86 -4.28 10.46
CA PRO A 155 -4.83 -3.35 11.58
C PRO A 155 -4.91 -4.14 12.91
N PRO A 156 -4.22 -3.71 13.99
CA PRO A 156 -4.28 -4.38 15.28
C PRO A 156 -5.72 -4.34 15.83
N GLU A 157 -6.18 -5.46 16.40
CA GLU A 157 -7.58 -5.69 16.82
C GLU A 157 -8.22 -4.60 17.71
N PRO A 158 -9.58 -4.51 17.77
CA PRO A 158 -10.57 -5.13 16.89
C PRO A 158 -10.96 -4.11 15.82
N ALA A 159 -10.28 -4.20 14.68
CA ALA A 159 -10.37 -3.24 13.60
C ALA A 159 -11.59 -3.47 12.70
N GLY A 160 -12.05 -2.41 12.05
CA GLY A 160 -13.10 -2.48 11.04
C GLY A 160 -12.75 -3.40 9.87
N LYS A 161 -13.76 -3.70 9.03
CA LYS A 161 -13.65 -4.54 7.84
C LYS A 161 -12.46 -4.07 6.99
N SER A 162 -11.37 -4.84 6.96
CA SER A 162 -10.28 -4.63 5.99
C SER A 162 -10.57 -5.49 4.76
N LYS A 163 -10.55 -4.90 3.58
CA LYS A 163 -10.98 -5.58 2.34
C LYS A 163 -9.98 -5.34 1.22
N ILE A 164 -9.45 -6.44 0.67
CA ILE A 164 -8.58 -6.40 -0.51
C ILE A 164 -9.26 -7.11 -1.65
N VAL A 165 -9.44 -6.42 -2.77
CA VAL A 165 -10.15 -6.92 -3.94
C VAL A 165 -9.30 -6.79 -5.17
N PHE A 166 -9.14 -7.89 -5.89
CA PHE A 166 -8.60 -7.89 -7.25
C PHE A 166 -9.75 -8.03 -8.25
N VAL A 167 -9.76 -7.15 -9.25
CA VAL A 167 -10.69 -7.18 -10.38
C VAL A 167 -9.88 -7.08 -11.68
N PRO A 168 -10.19 -7.84 -12.74
CA PRO A 168 -9.48 -7.72 -14.01
C PRO A 168 -9.90 -6.43 -14.73
N ALA A 169 -9.01 -5.92 -15.58
CA ALA A 169 -9.39 -4.97 -16.62
C ALA A 169 -10.42 -5.60 -17.58
N ASN A 170 -11.30 -4.76 -18.14
CA ASN A 170 -12.49 -5.13 -18.91
C ASN A 170 -12.35 -6.39 -19.77
N GLY A 171 -13.28 -7.34 -19.62
CA GLY A 171 -13.37 -8.54 -20.47
C GLY A 171 -12.38 -9.66 -20.13
N HIS A 172 -11.50 -9.47 -19.15
CA HIS A 172 -10.53 -10.49 -18.73
C HIS A 172 -10.97 -11.23 -17.46
N ALA A 173 -10.16 -12.20 -17.03
CA ALA A 173 -10.41 -12.94 -15.81
C ALA A 173 -9.14 -13.04 -14.95
N LEU A 174 -9.34 -13.43 -13.71
CA LEU A 174 -8.28 -13.63 -12.72
C LEU A 174 -8.27 -15.05 -12.21
N ARG A 175 -7.08 -15.51 -11.81
CA ARG A 175 -6.91 -16.75 -11.08
C ARG A 175 -6.03 -16.48 -9.85
N PRO A 176 -6.29 -17.08 -8.69
CA PRO A 176 -5.34 -17.01 -7.59
C PRO A 176 -3.97 -17.54 -8.03
N ALA A 177 -2.87 -16.95 -7.58
CA ALA A 177 -1.55 -17.45 -7.91
C ALA A 177 -1.10 -18.53 -6.90
N GLY A 178 -0.34 -19.52 -7.39
CA GLY A 178 0.16 -20.66 -6.60
C GLY A 178 0.04 -21.98 -7.36
N PHE A 179 0.84 -22.98 -6.98
CA PHE A 179 0.93 -24.27 -7.68
C PHE A 179 -0.44 -24.98 -7.77
N LEU A 180 -1.14 -25.09 -6.63
CA LEU A 180 -2.48 -25.70 -6.54
C LEU A 180 -3.59 -24.84 -7.15
N ALA A 181 -3.35 -23.54 -7.36
CA ALA A 181 -4.35 -22.62 -7.87
C ALA A 181 -4.47 -22.69 -9.40
N THR A 182 -3.50 -23.30 -10.10
CA THR A 182 -3.49 -23.46 -11.57
C THR A 182 -4.74 -24.16 -12.11
N PHE A 183 -5.32 -25.08 -11.34
CA PHE A 183 -6.53 -25.83 -11.69
C PHE A 183 -7.84 -25.11 -11.35
N ARG A 184 -7.79 -23.96 -10.67
CA ARG A 184 -9.00 -23.19 -10.33
C ARG A 184 -9.51 -22.45 -11.56
N ARG A 185 -10.85 -22.39 -11.69
CA ARG A 185 -11.52 -21.65 -12.76
C ARG A 185 -11.20 -20.15 -12.65
N PRO A 186 -10.97 -19.45 -13.78
CA PRO A 186 -10.86 -18.00 -13.78
C PRO A 186 -12.15 -17.33 -13.28
N VAL A 187 -12.02 -16.23 -12.56
CA VAL A 187 -13.12 -15.45 -11.97
C VAL A 187 -12.92 -13.95 -12.24
N GLU A 188 -13.99 -13.17 -12.17
CA GLU A 188 -13.94 -11.72 -12.42
C GLU A 188 -13.65 -10.92 -11.14
N ARG A 189 -13.52 -11.60 -10.01
CA ARG A 189 -13.28 -10.96 -8.72
C ARG A 189 -12.62 -11.95 -7.76
N ILE A 190 -11.53 -11.54 -7.12
CA ILE A 190 -10.91 -12.28 -6.02
C ILE A 190 -10.85 -11.37 -4.81
N GLU A 191 -11.56 -11.74 -3.75
CA GLU A 191 -11.48 -11.06 -2.46
C GLU A 191 -10.54 -11.84 -1.52
N PHE A 192 -9.67 -11.11 -0.84
CA PHE A 192 -8.78 -11.68 0.18
C PHE A 192 -9.14 -11.10 1.54
N THR A 193 -9.20 -11.98 2.55
CA THR A 193 -9.12 -11.55 3.95
C THR A 193 -7.66 -11.20 4.23
N PRO A 194 -7.32 -9.93 4.53
CA PRO A 194 -5.94 -9.52 4.70
C PRO A 194 -5.32 -10.18 5.93
N GLN A 195 -4.17 -10.82 5.73
CA GLN A 195 -3.29 -11.30 6.79
C GLN A 195 -2.09 -10.35 6.83
N ASN A 196 -1.69 -9.95 8.04
CA ASN A 196 -0.69 -8.90 8.20
C ASN A 196 0.60 -9.26 7.43
N GLN A 197 1.06 -8.35 6.57
CA GLN A 197 2.32 -8.48 5.84
C GLN A 197 2.44 -9.76 5.01
N LYS A 198 1.31 -10.34 4.56
CA LYS A 198 1.33 -11.52 3.69
C LYS A 198 1.03 -11.13 2.26
N LEU A 199 2.00 -11.32 1.37
CA LEU A 199 1.81 -11.10 -0.06
C LEU A 199 0.61 -11.88 -0.60
N VAL A 200 -0.40 -11.15 -1.05
CA VAL A 200 -1.54 -11.68 -1.81
C VAL A 200 -1.30 -11.45 -3.30
N THR A 201 -1.69 -12.43 -4.11
CA THR A 201 -1.39 -12.42 -5.55
C THR A 201 -2.54 -12.94 -6.38
N ALA A 202 -2.77 -12.28 -7.52
CA ALA A 202 -3.73 -12.69 -8.53
C ALA A 202 -3.06 -12.70 -9.90
N ARG A 203 -3.26 -13.77 -10.67
CA ARG A 203 -2.77 -13.91 -12.03
C ARG A 203 -3.83 -13.41 -13.01
N PHE A 204 -3.44 -12.51 -13.89
CA PHE A 204 -4.23 -12.12 -15.07
C PHE A 204 -4.35 -13.29 -16.05
N VAL A 205 -5.55 -13.50 -16.56
CA VAL A 205 -5.86 -14.51 -17.58
C VAL A 205 -6.61 -13.82 -18.70
N SER A 206 -6.00 -13.80 -19.89
CA SER A 206 -6.74 -13.41 -21.10
C SER A 206 -7.84 -14.43 -21.33
N ARG A 207 -9.05 -13.94 -21.55
CA ARG A 207 -10.09 -14.72 -22.19
C ARG A 207 -9.76 -14.89 -23.67
#